data_AF-A0A3S9NY25-F1
#
_entry.id   AF-A0A3S9NY25-F1
#
_cell.length_a   1.000
_cell.length_b   1.000
_cell.length_c   1.000
_cell.angle_alpha   90.00
_cell.angle_beta   90.00
_cell.angle_gamma   90.00
#
_symmetry.space_group_name_H-M   'P 1'
#
loop_
_entity.id
_entity.type
_entity.pdbx_description
1 polymer ?
#
loop_
_entity_poly.entity_id
_entity_poly.type
_entity_poly.pdbx_seq_one_letter_code
_entity_poly.pdbx_strand_id
1 'polypeptide(L)'
;MKKQFRQVAIAALIGLFTFSCDSDSVTGPIDDIIGDNPGDTTGTDSDRLQDKAYAASKIVANGAGTGAGTLPTWAKGLDYAGTSVSGAFDLTITSGELTDSQLSWSGNVSISGAVKVPAGKTLTIAAGTVIEAQTPDSYVMVVQDAMIDAQGTAANMIVFTAKDKNPGAWGGLLLNGRAPINNGDTKGEASPEVDSSVKYGGSDATDDSGVLSYVRVEFSGFKYGDESEHNGFTFSAVGSGTELSNLQAFKGTDDGLEWFGGTVSGENLVSVGCEDDSFDWAHGYVGSLTNLWVIHDDSRSFDKAFEIDNNSRNNSAEPYTNAKVTNVTVEGVLGKTTAFRVREGAKGSFLNVKVTSAKKGFDIHNNVTINNVLDNGLTVSAYTAEEVDTEVAYVDDCESCE
;
A
#
# COMPACT_ATOMS: atom_id res chain seq x y z
N MET A 1 8.06 -20.00 37.11
CA MET A 1 8.23 -18.85 38.02
C MET A 1 7.05 -17.93 37.81
N LYS A 2 6.29 -17.63 38.88
CA LYS A 2 5.01 -16.89 38.86
C LYS A 2 5.25 -15.37 38.84
N LYS A 3 4.46 -14.61 38.07
CA LYS A 3 4.17 -13.17 38.27
C LYS A 3 2.68 -12.97 37.97
N GLN A 4 1.80 -13.13 38.97
CA GLN A 4 1.23 -12.11 39.86
C GLN A 4 0.51 -10.95 39.14
N PHE A 5 -0.81 -11.11 39.06
CA PHE A 5 -1.84 -10.08 38.86
C PHE A 5 -1.86 -9.06 40.01
N ARG A 6 -2.11 -7.79 39.69
CA ARG A 6 -2.80 -6.83 40.57
C ARG A 6 -3.75 -5.95 39.76
N GLN A 7 -5.04 -6.18 39.95
CA GLN A 7 -6.10 -5.21 39.69
C GLN A 7 -6.12 -4.20 40.84
N VAL A 8 -6.35 -2.93 40.54
CA VAL A 8 -6.92 -1.97 41.49
C VAL A 8 -7.98 -1.16 40.73
N ALA A 9 -9.23 -1.33 41.15
CA ALA A 9 -10.34 -0.47 40.80
C ALA A 9 -10.40 0.69 41.80
N ILE A 10 -10.63 1.91 41.33
CA ILE A 10 -11.13 3.03 42.13
C ILE A 10 -12.27 3.69 41.35
N ALA A 11 -13.41 3.82 42.02
CA ALA A 11 -14.64 4.39 41.50
C ALA A 11 -14.79 5.88 41.86
N ALA A 12 -15.38 6.60 40.89
CA ALA A 12 -16.32 7.72 40.98
C ALA A 12 -15.97 9.00 41.78
N LEU A 13 -16.05 10.14 41.10
CA LEU A 13 -16.86 11.26 41.59
C LEU A 13 -17.50 12.05 40.43
N ILE A 14 -18.76 12.44 40.68
CA ILE A 14 -19.72 13.07 39.78
C ILE A 14 -19.46 14.57 39.68
N GLY A 15 -19.57 15.13 38.47
CA GLY A 15 -19.72 16.57 38.24
C GLY A 15 -20.68 16.82 37.08
N LEU A 16 -21.96 17.04 37.40
CA LEU A 16 -22.95 17.60 36.49
C LEU A 16 -22.63 19.08 36.24
N PHE A 17 -22.46 19.48 35.00
CA PHE A 17 -22.70 20.86 34.56
C PHE A 17 -23.67 20.84 33.37
N THR A 18 -24.81 21.47 33.60
CA THR A 18 -25.83 21.80 32.60
C THR A 18 -25.50 23.14 31.95
N PHE A 19 -25.45 23.22 30.63
CA PHE A 19 -25.78 24.42 29.82
C PHE A 19 -26.24 23.91 28.45
N SER A 20 -27.53 23.99 28.17
CA SER A 20 -28.21 25.02 27.35
C SER A 20 -27.91 24.89 25.86
N CYS A 21 -28.97 24.56 25.13
CA CYS A 21 -29.10 24.56 23.69
C CYS A 21 -28.95 25.99 23.14
N ASP A 22 -28.17 26.19 22.08
CA ASP A 22 -28.71 26.88 20.91
C ASP A 22 -27.89 26.54 19.66
N SER A 23 -28.61 26.47 18.55
CA SER A 23 -28.16 26.23 17.19
C SER A 23 -27.39 27.43 16.64
N ASP A 24 -26.32 27.18 15.87
CA ASP A 24 -26.06 27.98 14.67
C ASP A 24 -25.20 27.20 13.66
N SER A 25 -25.76 27.07 12.47
CA SER A 25 -25.14 26.61 11.25
C SER A 25 -24.12 27.63 10.76
N VAL A 26 -22.86 27.24 10.57
CA VAL A 26 -21.93 28.01 9.74
C VAL A 26 -21.24 27.08 8.74
N THR A 27 -21.63 27.26 7.49
CA THR A 27 -21.02 26.74 6.28
C THR A 27 -19.82 27.61 5.90
N GLY A 28 -18.64 27.01 5.73
CA GLY A 28 -17.47 27.65 5.10
C GLY A 28 -16.37 28.09 6.08
N PRO A 29 -15.09 28.07 5.65
CA PRO A 29 -13.94 28.14 6.55
C PRO A 29 -13.55 29.59 6.87
N ILE A 30 -12.65 29.70 7.86
CA ILE A 30 -11.97 30.89 8.39
C ILE A 30 -12.66 31.47 9.64
N ASP A 31 -12.27 30.96 10.81
CA ASP A 31 -11.64 31.80 11.84
C ASP A 31 -10.92 30.92 12.87
N ASP A 32 -9.63 30.66 12.63
CA ASP A 32 -8.70 30.35 13.73
C ASP A 32 -7.57 31.38 13.69
N ILE A 33 -7.96 32.65 13.75
CA ILE A 33 -7.08 33.71 14.23
C ILE A 33 -7.68 34.13 15.57
N ILE A 34 -7.33 33.44 16.65
CA ILE A 34 -7.05 33.99 18.00
C ILE A 34 -6.86 32.78 18.93
N GLY A 35 -5.62 32.30 18.97
CA GLY A 35 -5.07 31.44 19.99
C GLY A 35 -3.68 31.92 20.44
N ASP A 36 -3.35 33.20 20.23
CA ASP A 36 -2.04 33.73 20.59
C ASP A 36 -1.92 33.92 22.11
N ASN A 37 -0.96 33.20 22.69
CA ASN A 37 -0.46 33.41 24.04
C ASN A 37 0.15 34.83 24.10
N PRO A 38 -0.22 35.71 25.05
CA PRO A 38 0.12 37.14 25.00
C PRO A 38 1.58 37.44 25.43
N GLY A 39 2.54 36.62 24.97
CA GLY A 39 3.95 36.70 25.33
C GLY A 39 4.94 36.43 24.20
N ASP A 40 4.52 36.02 23.00
CA ASP A 40 5.41 35.91 21.85
C ASP A 40 5.27 37.15 20.94
N THR A 41 6.31 37.97 20.91
CA THR A 41 6.35 39.17 20.04
C THR A 41 7.54 39.12 19.08
N THR A 42 8.03 37.94 18.69
CA THR A 42 9.22 37.85 17.81
C THR A 42 9.16 36.84 16.65
N GLY A 43 8.00 36.31 16.26
CA GLY A 43 7.85 35.58 15.00
C GLY A 43 6.47 35.79 14.39
N THR A 44 6.39 36.36 13.20
CA THR A 44 5.17 36.27 12.41
C THR A 44 4.99 34.81 11.98
N ASP A 45 3.88 34.18 12.35
CA ASP A 45 3.45 32.82 11.98
C ASP A 45 3.56 32.52 10.46
N SER A 46 3.63 33.56 9.62
CA SER A 46 3.85 33.49 8.17
C SER A 46 5.15 32.80 7.68
N ASP A 47 6.02 32.34 8.57
CA ASP A 47 7.26 31.65 8.21
C ASP A 47 7.15 30.12 8.17
N ARG A 48 6.09 29.52 8.70
CA ARG A 48 5.88 28.07 8.68
C ARG A 48 5.81 27.52 7.26
N LEU A 49 6.37 26.34 7.05
CA LEU A 49 6.45 25.76 5.72
C LEU A 49 5.07 25.27 5.25
N GLN A 50 4.25 24.77 6.17
CA GLN A 50 2.85 24.42 5.90
C GLN A 50 2.04 25.63 5.39
N ASP A 51 2.21 26.81 5.97
CA ASP A 51 1.43 28.01 5.60
C ASP A 51 1.81 28.49 4.20
N LYS A 52 3.10 28.40 3.86
CA LYS A 52 3.60 28.62 2.51
C LYS A 52 2.98 27.64 1.51
N ALA A 53 2.81 26.38 1.88
CA ALA A 53 2.18 25.37 1.04
C ALA A 53 0.68 25.62 0.82
N TYR A 54 -0.06 25.96 1.88
CA TYR A 54 -1.46 26.38 1.78
C TYR A 54 -1.61 27.63 0.89
N ALA A 55 -0.78 28.66 1.13
CA ALA A 55 -0.79 29.89 0.33
C ALA A 55 -0.44 29.66 -1.15
N ALA A 56 0.42 28.68 -1.45
CA ALA A 56 0.79 28.34 -2.82
C ALA A 56 -0.32 27.58 -3.57
N SER A 57 -1.22 26.89 -2.85
CA SER A 57 -2.40 26.20 -3.42
C SER A 57 -2.06 25.33 -4.64
N LYS A 58 -0.97 24.55 -4.55
CA LYS A 58 -0.44 23.72 -5.64
C LYS A 58 -1.20 22.41 -5.85
N ILE A 59 -1.78 21.87 -4.78
CA ILE A 59 -2.68 20.72 -4.78
C ILE A 59 -4.04 21.24 -4.34
N VAL A 60 -5.05 21.09 -5.20
CA VAL A 60 -6.42 21.60 -4.96
C VAL A 60 -7.41 20.62 -5.57
N ALA A 61 -8.46 20.26 -4.82
CA ALA A 61 -9.60 19.56 -5.40
C ALA A 61 -10.40 20.55 -6.24
N ASN A 62 -10.48 20.29 -7.54
CA ASN A 62 -11.14 21.17 -8.52
C ASN A 62 -12.35 20.51 -9.19
N GLY A 63 -12.72 19.31 -8.75
CA GLY A 63 -13.86 18.56 -9.29
C GLY A 63 -13.64 17.99 -10.69
N ALA A 64 -12.42 18.05 -11.23
CA ALA A 64 -12.12 17.60 -12.58
C ALA A 64 -11.66 16.13 -12.67
N GLY A 65 -11.42 15.48 -11.52
CA GLY A 65 -11.05 14.07 -11.47
C GLY A 65 -12.27 13.16 -11.62
N THR A 66 -12.25 12.27 -12.60
CA THR A 66 -13.25 11.19 -12.76
C THR A 66 -12.77 9.85 -12.20
N GLY A 67 -11.48 9.77 -11.83
CA GLY A 67 -10.84 8.56 -11.33
C GLY A 67 -10.67 7.49 -12.40
N ALA A 68 -10.48 6.25 -11.95
CA ALA A 68 -10.36 5.04 -12.78
C ALA A 68 -11.69 4.55 -13.37
N GLY A 69 -12.80 5.23 -13.08
CA GLY A 69 -14.13 4.77 -13.41
C GLY A 69 -14.62 3.70 -12.43
N THR A 70 -15.64 2.94 -12.83
CA THR A 70 -16.24 1.88 -12.01
C THR A 70 -15.26 0.73 -11.79
N LEU A 71 -15.31 0.09 -10.62
CA LEU A 71 -14.56 -1.12 -10.34
C LEU A 71 -14.73 -2.14 -11.49
N PRO A 72 -13.63 -2.69 -12.04
CA PRO A 72 -13.72 -3.48 -13.26
C PRO A 72 -14.36 -4.84 -12.96
N THR A 73 -15.16 -5.35 -13.90
CA THR A 73 -15.95 -6.60 -13.72
C THR A 73 -15.11 -7.87 -13.55
N TRP A 74 -13.81 -7.81 -13.86
CA TRP A 74 -12.89 -8.89 -13.60
C TRP A 74 -12.49 -8.96 -12.11
N ALA A 75 -12.49 -7.84 -11.38
CA ALA A 75 -12.25 -7.83 -9.94
C ALA A 75 -13.45 -8.46 -9.23
N LYS A 76 -13.21 -9.48 -8.41
CA LYS A 76 -14.29 -10.30 -7.84
C LYS A 76 -14.50 -10.04 -6.35
N GLY A 77 -15.70 -10.33 -5.85
CA GLY A 77 -16.02 -10.31 -4.42
C GLY A 77 -15.77 -11.65 -3.72
N LEU A 78 -16.26 -11.78 -2.48
CA LEU A 78 -16.21 -13.04 -1.71
C LEU A 78 -16.96 -14.21 -2.37
N ASP A 79 -17.92 -13.90 -3.24
CA ASP A 79 -18.74 -14.85 -3.97
C ASP A 79 -18.05 -15.45 -5.21
N TYR A 80 -16.76 -15.15 -5.44
CA TYR A 80 -16.02 -15.74 -6.53
C TYR A 80 -15.88 -17.25 -6.35
N ALA A 81 -16.65 -18.01 -7.14
CA ALA A 81 -16.64 -19.47 -7.13
C ALA A 81 -15.24 -20.07 -7.41
N GLY A 82 -14.37 -19.33 -8.12
CA GLY A 82 -13.00 -19.74 -8.44
C GLY A 82 -12.04 -19.79 -7.25
N THR A 83 -12.47 -19.40 -6.04
CA THR A 83 -11.66 -19.49 -4.80
C THR A 83 -11.82 -20.81 -4.05
N SER A 84 -12.71 -21.69 -4.50
CA SER A 84 -13.02 -22.93 -3.76
C SER A 84 -12.16 -24.08 -4.27
N VAL A 85 -11.24 -24.57 -3.43
CA VAL A 85 -10.60 -25.86 -3.67
C VAL A 85 -11.60 -26.96 -3.30
N SER A 86 -12.01 -27.75 -4.29
CA SER A 86 -12.79 -28.96 -4.09
C SER A 86 -12.04 -30.15 -4.71
N GLY A 87 -11.91 -31.25 -3.97
CA GLY A 87 -11.23 -32.45 -4.43
C GLY A 87 -9.79 -32.56 -3.94
N ALA A 88 -8.99 -33.38 -4.64
CA ALA A 88 -7.57 -33.55 -4.34
C ALA A 88 -6.74 -32.40 -4.93
N PHE A 89 -5.55 -32.19 -4.37
CA PHE A 89 -4.54 -31.33 -4.98
C PHE A 89 -3.85 -32.05 -6.13
N ASP A 90 -3.70 -31.37 -7.26
CA ASP A 90 -2.95 -31.83 -8.43
C ASP A 90 -1.43 -31.75 -8.17
N LEU A 91 -1.01 -30.83 -7.30
CA LEU A 91 0.37 -30.66 -6.88
C LEU A 91 0.43 -30.26 -5.39
N THR A 92 1.32 -30.91 -4.63
CA THR A 92 1.63 -30.52 -3.25
C THR A 92 3.10 -30.13 -3.16
N ILE A 93 3.36 -28.94 -2.62
CA ILE A 93 4.68 -28.36 -2.46
C ILE A 93 4.89 -28.10 -0.98
N THR A 94 6.01 -28.60 -0.47
CA THR A 94 6.50 -28.31 0.88
C THR A 94 7.66 -27.34 0.78
N SER A 95 7.85 -26.53 1.82
CA SER A 95 8.85 -25.48 1.94
C SER A 95 10.21 -25.79 1.31
N GLY A 96 10.82 -24.77 0.70
CA GLY A 96 12.14 -24.83 0.07
C GLY A 96 12.12 -24.26 -1.34
N GLU A 97 13.23 -24.47 -2.04
CA GLU A 97 13.35 -24.13 -3.46
C GLU A 97 12.60 -25.14 -4.33
N LEU A 98 11.90 -24.64 -5.34
CA LEU A 98 11.23 -25.47 -6.34
C LEU A 98 12.24 -26.27 -7.15
N THR A 99 11.98 -27.57 -7.29
CA THR A 99 12.69 -28.42 -8.25
C THR A 99 12.17 -28.22 -9.67
N ASP A 100 12.92 -28.66 -10.67
CA ASP A 100 12.51 -28.57 -12.08
C ASP A 100 11.13 -29.20 -12.35
N SER A 101 10.77 -30.26 -11.62
CA SER A 101 9.44 -30.90 -11.73
C SER A 101 8.31 -30.13 -11.06
N GLN A 102 8.60 -29.05 -10.33
CA GLN A 102 7.63 -28.24 -9.58
C GLN A 102 7.47 -26.82 -10.15
N LEU A 103 8.04 -26.53 -11.32
CA LEU A 103 7.99 -25.20 -11.96
C LEU A 103 6.76 -24.97 -12.86
N SER A 104 5.84 -25.92 -12.94
CA SER A 104 4.60 -25.78 -13.72
C SER A 104 3.40 -26.09 -12.85
N TRP A 105 2.55 -25.09 -12.61
CA TRP A 105 1.39 -25.18 -11.74
C TRP A 105 0.10 -25.09 -12.55
N SER A 106 -0.84 -25.99 -12.26
CA SER A 106 -2.16 -26.06 -12.90
C SER A 106 -3.15 -26.74 -11.96
N GLY A 107 -4.43 -26.35 -12.01
CA GLY A 107 -5.48 -26.97 -11.20
C GLY A 107 -5.40 -26.51 -9.74
N ASN A 108 -5.53 -27.45 -8.79
CA ASN A 108 -5.44 -27.17 -7.36
C ASN A 108 -4.02 -27.46 -6.85
N VAL A 109 -3.31 -26.43 -6.39
CA VAL A 109 -1.95 -26.55 -5.84
C VAL A 109 -1.98 -26.27 -4.34
N SER A 110 -1.43 -27.19 -3.54
CA SER A 110 -1.23 -26.97 -2.10
C SER A 110 0.20 -26.52 -1.84
N ILE A 111 0.37 -25.46 -1.07
CA ILE A 111 1.68 -25.02 -0.55
C ILE A 111 1.72 -25.08 0.98
N SER A 112 2.89 -25.37 1.55
CA SER A 112 3.12 -25.34 3.00
C SER A 112 4.52 -24.83 3.32
N GLY A 113 4.60 -23.73 4.07
CA GLY A 113 5.83 -22.99 4.37
C GLY A 113 6.36 -22.18 3.17
N ALA A 114 7.57 -21.63 3.31
CA ALA A 114 8.20 -20.78 2.31
C ALA A 114 8.53 -21.52 1.01
N VAL A 115 7.86 -21.20 -0.10
CA VAL A 115 8.11 -21.77 -1.43
C VAL A 115 8.86 -20.76 -2.30
N LYS A 116 10.07 -21.12 -2.73
CA LYS A 116 10.96 -20.21 -3.47
C LYS A 116 11.19 -20.66 -4.90
N VAL A 117 11.01 -19.77 -5.87
CA VAL A 117 11.47 -19.99 -7.24
C VAL A 117 12.97 -19.68 -7.26
N PRO A 118 13.85 -20.66 -7.56
CA PRO A 118 15.29 -20.43 -7.50
C PRO A 118 15.80 -19.64 -8.71
N ALA A 119 16.91 -18.94 -8.53
CA ALA A 119 17.58 -18.15 -9.57
C ALA A 119 17.79 -18.94 -10.87
N GLY A 120 17.55 -18.28 -12.02
CA GLY A 120 17.67 -18.88 -13.35
C GLY A 120 16.52 -19.81 -13.74
N LYS A 121 15.42 -19.86 -12.97
CA LYS A 121 14.22 -20.63 -13.26
C LYS A 121 13.00 -19.74 -13.43
N THR A 122 12.00 -20.27 -14.12
CA THR A 122 10.70 -19.63 -14.31
C THR A 122 9.60 -20.53 -13.74
N LEU A 123 8.78 -19.99 -12.84
CA LEU A 123 7.55 -20.63 -12.39
C LEU A 123 6.42 -20.26 -13.37
N THR A 124 5.87 -21.24 -14.09
CA THR A 124 4.71 -21.03 -14.97
C THR A 124 3.43 -21.49 -14.29
N ILE A 125 2.41 -20.63 -14.24
CA ILE A 125 1.12 -20.91 -13.62
C ILE A 125 0.01 -20.75 -14.66
N ALA A 126 -0.72 -21.83 -14.92
CA ALA A 126 -1.82 -21.83 -15.89
C ALA A 126 -3.02 -21.01 -15.39
N ALA A 127 -3.75 -20.38 -16.32
CA ALA A 127 -5.00 -19.69 -16.01
C ALA A 127 -6.00 -20.60 -15.26
N GLY A 128 -6.70 -20.04 -14.27
CA GLY A 128 -7.66 -20.79 -13.43
C GLY A 128 -7.03 -21.66 -12.34
N THR A 129 -5.71 -21.63 -12.17
CA THR A 129 -5.05 -22.33 -11.05
C THR A 129 -5.44 -21.70 -9.71
N VAL A 130 -5.72 -22.55 -8.73
CA VAL A 130 -5.95 -22.17 -7.33
C VAL A 130 -4.80 -22.70 -6.48
N ILE A 131 -4.06 -21.80 -5.87
CA ILE A 131 -2.94 -22.08 -4.98
C ILE A 131 -3.45 -21.87 -3.55
N GLU A 132 -3.56 -22.94 -2.76
CA GLU A 132 -4.06 -22.89 -1.39
C GLU A 132 -2.94 -23.14 -0.39
N ALA A 133 -2.60 -22.09 0.37
CA ALA A 133 -1.72 -22.16 1.52
C ALA A 133 -2.36 -22.96 2.66
N GLN A 134 -1.63 -23.95 3.16
CA GLN A 134 -2.10 -24.85 4.22
C GLN A 134 -1.70 -24.40 5.62
N THR A 135 -0.72 -23.49 5.73
CA THR A 135 -0.20 -23.00 7.01
C THR A 135 0.08 -21.48 6.94
N PRO A 136 -0.05 -20.76 8.07
CA PRO A 136 0.18 -19.31 8.10
C PRO A 136 1.58 -18.86 7.64
N ASP A 137 2.62 -19.66 7.90
CA ASP A 137 3.99 -19.39 7.45
C ASP A 137 4.25 -19.68 5.96
N SER A 138 3.20 -19.98 5.18
CA SER A 138 3.31 -20.23 3.74
C SER A 138 3.37 -18.94 2.94
N TYR A 139 4.30 -18.84 2.00
CA TYR A 139 4.36 -17.76 1.02
C TYR A 139 5.07 -18.23 -0.25
N VAL A 140 4.88 -17.50 -1.34
CA VAL A 140 5.59 -17.73 -2.61
C VAL A 140 6.56 -16.58 -2.85
N MET A 141 7.82 -16.91 -3.08
CA MET A 141 8.87 -15.93 -3.30
C MET A 141 9.63 -16.22 -4.59
N VAL A 142 9.64 -15.26 -5.50
CA VAL A 142 10.51 -15.23 -6.68
C VAL A 142 11.77 -14.48 -6.28
N VAL A 143 12.91 -15.19 -6.23
CA VAL A 143 14.20 -14.57 -5.88
C VAL A 143 14.81 -13.86 -7.09
N GLN A 144 15.85 -13.05 -6.89
CA GLN A 144 16.58 -12.43 -8.00
C GLN A 144 17.03 -13.44 -9.06
N ASP A 145 17.00 -13.02 -10.33
CA ASP A 145 17.23 -13.85 -11.52
C ASP A 145 16.22 -14.98 -11.76
N ALA A 146 15.19 -15.14 -10.92
CA ALA A 146 14.06 -16.00 -11.20
C ALA A 146 12.92 -15.21 -11.82
N MET A 147 12.02 -15.89 -12.52
CA MET A 147 10.84 -15.28 -13.13
C MET A 147 9.56 -16.03 -12.72
N ILE A 148 8.43 -15.34 -12.80
CA ILE A 148 7.10 -15.94 -12.74
C ILE A 148 6.33 -15.63 -14.02
N ASP A 149 5.65 -16.62 -14.57
CA ASP A 149 4.76 -16.49 -15.73
C ASP A 149 3.36 -16.94 -15.28
N ALA A 150 2.59 -15.99 -14.74
CA ALA A 150 1.25 -16.22 -14.22
C ALA A 150 0.23 -15.36 -14.99
N GLN A 151 -0.31 -15.95 -16.07
CA GLN A 151 -1.23 -15.26 -16.98
C GLN A 151 -2.62 -15.90 -16.92
N GLY A 152 -3.45 -15.38 -16.01
CA GLY A 152 -4.86 -15.68 -15.92
C GLY A 152 -5.69 -14.98 -17.02
N THR A 153 -7.01 -15.04 -16.87
CA THR A 153 -7.95 -14.27 -17.70
C THR A 153 -9.07 -13.72 -16.84
N ALA A 154 -9.83 -12.73 -17.33
CA ALA A 154 -11.00 -12.20 -16.64
C ALA A 154 -12.05 -13.27 -16.23
N ALA A 155 -12.11 -14.37 -16.98
CA ALA A 155 -13.01 -15.50 -16.71
C ALA A 155 -12.37 -16.58 -15.82
N ASN A 156 -11.05 -16.75 -15.90
CA ASN A 156 -10.29 -17.77 -15.18
C ASN A 156 -9.04 -17.12 -14.58
N MET A 157 -9.23 -16.36 -13.50
CA MET A 157 -8.11 -15.76 -12.77
C MET A 157 -7.25 -16.83 -12.11
N ILE A 158 -5.97 -16.53 -11.90
CA ILE A 158 -5.12 -17.30 -11.01
C ILE A 158 -5.37 -16.79 -9.59
N VAL A 159 -5.64 -17.69 -8.65
CA VAL A 159 -5.99 -17.35 -7.27
C VAL A 159 -4.97 -17.93 -6.32
N PHE A 160 -4.33 -17.07 -5.53
CA PHE A 160 -3.57 -17.46 -4.36
C PHE A 160 -4.41 -17.17 -3.12
N THR A 161 -4.65 -18.20 -2.31
CA THR A 161 -5.57 -18.17 -1.16
C THR A 161 -5.03 -19.01 0.00
N ALA A 162 -5.72 -18.98 1.13
CA ALA A 162 -5.47 -19.84 2.28
C ALA A 162 -6.65 -20.79 2.52
N LYS A 163 -6.33 -21.97 3.06
CA LYS A 163 -7.32 -22.93 3.55
C LYS A 163 -8.27 -22.29 4.57
N ASP A 164 -7.68 -21.55 5.51
CA ASP A 164 -8.42 -20.73 6.46
C ASP A 164 -8.64 -19.37 5.81
N LYS A 165 -9.86 -19.08 5.35
CA LYS A 165 -10.21 -17.84 4.62
C LYS A 165 -10.39 -16.63 5.54
N ASN A 166 -9.43 -16.46 6.45
CA ASN A 166 -9.34 -15.35 7.38
C ASN A 166 -8.13 -14.48 7.00
N PRO A 167 -8.21 -13.16 7.14
CA PRO A 167 -7.05 -12.29 6.96
C PRO A 167 -5.83 -12.77 7.74
N GLY A 168 -4.63 -12.67 7.17
CA GLY A 168 -3.37 -13.07 7.81
C GLY A 168 -3.16 -14.59 7.86
N ALA A 169 -3.94 -15.37 7.11
CA ALA A 169 -3.87 -16.83 7.14
C ALA A 169 -2.72 -17.41 6.32
N TRP A 170 -1.98 -16.58 5.58
CA TRP A 170 -0.73 -16.92 4.91
C TRP A 170 0.06 -15.65 4.56
N GLY A 171 1.30 -15.80 4.09
CA GLY A 171 2.20 -14.68 3.80
C GLY A 171 1.75 -13.86 2.60
N GLY A 172 1.85 -14.40 1.38
CA GLY A 172 1.54 -13.64 0.16
C GLY A 172 2.45 -14.01 -1.01
N LEU A 173 2.52 -13.13 -2.01
CA LEU A 173 3.36 -13.28 -3.20
C LEU A 173 4.43 -12.19 -3.26
N LEU A 174 5.70 -12.61 -3.29
CA LEU A 174 6.85 -11.71 -3.27
C LEU A 174 7.70 -11.87 -4.54
N LEU A 175 8.02 -10.78 -5.21
CA LEU A 175 8.95 -10.72 -6.34
C LEU A 175 10.16 -9.85 -5.97
N ASN A 176 11.37 -10.39 -6.12
CA ASN A 176 12.63 -9.72 -5.81
C ASN A 176 13.44 -9.49 -7.08
N GLY A 177 13.57 -8.24 -7.50
CA GLY A 177 14.31 -7.84 -8.70
C GLY A 177 15.65 -7.17 -8.40
N ARG A 178 16.27 -6.64 -9.45
CA ARG A 178 17.60 -5.98 -9.45
C ARG A 178 17.57 -4.48 -9.71
N ALA A 179 16.39 -3.86 -9.72
CA ALA A 179 16.25 -2.44 -9.99
C ALA A 179 16.78 -1.58 -8.83
N PRO A 180 17.11 -0.29 -9.09
CA PRO A 180 17.64 0.59 -8.06
C PRO A 180 16.68 0.82 -6.88
N ILE A 181 17.28 0.96 -5.69
CA ILE A 181 16.64 1.28 -4.42
C ILE A 181 17.48 2.33 -3.68
N ASN A 182 16.88 3.07 -2.74
CA ASN A 182 17.59 4.09 -1.95
C ASN A 182 17.84 3.69 -0.47
N ASN A 183 17.47 2.47 -0.08
CA ASN A 183 17.66 1.90 1.27
C ASN A 183 18.68 0.74 1.31
N GLY A 184 19.36 0.47 0.19
CA GLY A 184 20.32 -0.62 0.06
C GLY A 184 21.64 -0.39 0.81
N ASP A 185 22.42 -1.47 0.94
CA ASP A 185 23.77 -1.45 1.45
C ASP A 185 24.78 -0.83 0.46
N THR A 186 26.08 -1.00 0.68
CA THR A 186 27.13 -0.45 -0.19
C THR A 186 27.14 -1.03 -1.61
N LYS A 187 26.38 -2.09 -1.87
CA LYS A 187 26.16 -2.67 -3.21
C LYS A 187 24.82 -2.26 -3.83
N GLY A 188 24.00 -1.49 -3.12
CA GLY A 188 22.64 -1.17 -3.53
C GLY A 188 21.67 -2.33 -3.33
N GLU A 189 21.98 -3.27 -2.43
CA GLU A 189 21.15 -4.44 -2.14
C GLU A 189 20.53 -4.33 -0.74
N ALA A 190 19.30 -4.81 -0.59
CA ALA A 190 18.62 -4.96 0.70
C ALA A 190 18.08 -6.39 0.83
N SER A 191 17.46 -6.71 1.98
CA SER A 191 16.82 -8.00 2.21
C SER A 191 15.33 -7.79 2.52
N PRO A 192 14.45 -8.69 2.03
CA PRO A 192 13.06 -8.70 2.46
C PRO A 192 12.95 -8.92 3.96
N GLU A 193 11.92 -8.36 4.58
CA GLU A 193 11.70 -8.45 6.03
C GLU A 193 11.53 -9.89 6.51
N VAL A 194 10.93 -10.72 5.65
CA VAL A 194 10.51 -12.09 5.95
C VAL A 194 11.63 -13.12 5.71
N ASP A 195 12.70 -12.73 5.01
CA ASP A 195 13.86 -13.60 4.77
C ASP A 195 15.17 -12.84 4.50
N SER A 196 15.96 -12.66 5.56
CA SER A 196 17.28 -12.01 5.48
C SER A 196 18.34 -12.74 4.63
N SER A 197 18.10 -13.99 4.22
CA SER A 197 19.00 -14.74 3.34
C SER A 197 18.82 -14.40 1.86
N VAL A 198 17.69 -13.78 1.50
CA VAL A 198 17.38 -13.33 0.14
C VAL A 198 17.76 -11.86 -0.02
N LYS A 199 18.09 -11.48 -1.26
CA LYS A 199 18.42 -10.11 -1.64
C LYS A 199 17.48 -9.60 -2.72
N TYR A 200 17.25 -8.29 -2.69
CA TYR A 200 16.67 -7.49 -3.76
C TYR A 200 17.51 -6.21 -3.92
N GLY A 201 17.30 -5.50 -5.02
CA GLY A 201 18.04 -4.27 -5.32
C GLY A 201 19.25 -4.52 -6.20
N GLY A 202 19.79 -3.44 -6.74
CA GLY A 202 20.92 -3.48 -7.67
C GLY A 202 20.95 -2.24 -8.57
N SER A 203 21.48 -2.40 -9.77
CA SER A 203 21.63 -1.31 -10.74
C SER A 203 20.87 -1.52 -12.04
N ASP A 204 20.14 -2.63 -12.18
CA ASP A 204 19.44 -2.97 -13.43
C ASP A 204 17.99 -2.49 -13.40
N ALA A 205 17.77 -1.25 -13.82
CA ALA A 205 16.45 -0.66 -13.94
C ALA A 205 15.53 -1.38 -14.96
N THR A 206 16.07 -2.28 -15.77
CA THR A 206 15.35 -3.04 -16.81
C THR A 206 15.20 -4.52 -16.48
N ASP A 207 15.53 -4.91 -15.24
CA ASP A 207 15.35 -6.27 -14.74
C ASP A 207 13.93 -6.81 -15.02
N ASP A 208 13.87 -8.10 -15.35
CA ASP A 208 12.64 -8.80 -15.72
C ASP A 208 12.39 -9.96 -14.74
N SER A 209 11.37 -9.78 -13.90
CA SER A 209 10.88 -10.79 -12.95
C SER A 209 9.69 -11.58 -13.52
N GLY A 210 9.31 -11.34 -14.78
CA GLY A 210 8.27 -12.06 -15.52
C GLY A 210 6.95 -11.30 -15.67
N VAL A 211 5.84 -12.03 -15.65
CA VAL A 211 4.50 -11.53 -15.98
C VAL A 211 3.49 -11.98 -14.93
N LEU A 212 2.75 -11.02 -14.37
CA LEU A 212 1.53 -11.25 -13.59
C LEU A 212 0.36 -10.60 -14.32
N SER A 213 -0.59 -11.41 -14.79
CA SER A 213 -1.83 -10.94 -15.42
C SER A 213 -3.05 -11.67 -14.87
N TYR A 214 -4.09 -10.95 -14.45
CA TYR A 214 -5.32 -11.53 -13.88
C TYR A 214 -5.04 -12.46 -12.69
N VAL A 215 -4.26 -11.95 -11.74
CA VAL A 215 -3.87 -12.64 -10.51
C VAL A 215 -4.59 -12.03 -9.32
N ARG A 216 -5.13 -12.88 -8.45
CA ARG A 216 -5.76 -12.48 -7.20
C ARG A 216 -5.00 -13.11 -6.03
N VAL A 217 -4.62 -12.27 -5.06
CA VAL A 217 -4.07 -12.70 -3.77
C VAL A 217 -5.11 -12.35 -2.70
N GLU A 218 -5.54 -13.34 -1.94
CA GLU A 218 -6.55 -13.15 -0.89
C GLU A 218 -6.10 -13.68 0.46
N PHE A 219 -6.50 -12.98 1.53
CA PHE A 219 -6.28 -13.39 2.93
C PHE A 219 -4.81 -13.52 3.36
N SER A 220 -3.91 -12.81 2.68
CA SER A 220 -2.48 -12.63 3.04
C SER A 220 -2.33 -11.80 4.32
N GLY A 221 -1.10 -11.51 4.74
CA GLY A 221 -0.86 -10.74 5.97
C GLY A 221 -0.20 -11.50 7.11
N PHE A 222 0.40 -12.67 6.89
CA PHE A 222 0.92 -13.42 8.03
C PHE A 222 2.04 -12.66 8.75
N LYS A 223 1.78 -12.29 10.00
CA LYS A 223 2.74 -11.65 10.89
C LYS A 223 3.88 -12.60 11.27
N TYR A 224 5.06 -12.35 10.71
CA TYR A 224 6.26 -13.18 10.91
C TYR A 224 6.93 -12.91 12.27
N GLY A 225 6.89 -11.65 12.73
CA GLY A 225 7.42 -11.22 14.02
C GLY A 225 6.75 -9.93 14.49
N ASP A 226 7.20 -9.35 15.59
CA ASP A 226 6.57 -8.13 16.15
C ASP A 226 6.63 -6.93 15.17
N GLU A 227 7.69 -6.88 14.35
CA GLU A 227 8.06 -5.79 13.45
C GLU A 227 8.08 -6.19 11.97
N SER A 228 7.59 -7.38 11.61
CA SER A 228 7.61 -7.86 10.22
C SER A 228 6.36 -8.66 9.90
N GLU A 229 5.65 -8.21 8.87
CA GLU A 229 4.42 -8.80 8.36
C GLU A 229 4.55 -8.98 6.84
N HIS A 230 3.61 -9.69 6.20
CA HIS A 230 3.69 -9.97 4.76
C HIS A 230 2.54 -9.28 4.05
N ASN A 231 2.78 -8.76 2.86
CA ASN A 231 1.75 -8.08 2.07
C ASN A 231 0.99 -9.07 1.16
N GLY A 232 -0.06 -8.58 0.50
CA GLY A 232 -0.68 -9.30 -0.61
C GLY A 232 0.32 -9.53 -1.74
N PHE A 233 0.69 -8.44 -2.40
CA PHE A 233 1.78 -8.44 -3.38
C PHE A 233 2.93 -7.60 -2.86
N THR A 234 4.13 -8.18 -2.84
CA THR A 234 5.36 -7.45 -2.53
C THR A 234 6.24 -7.39 -3.77
N PHE A 235 6.57 -6.18 -4.21
CA PHE A 235 7.47 -5.93 -5.34
C PHE A 235 8.74 -5.24 -4.85
N SER A 236 9.77 -6.02 -4.53
CA SER A 236 11.04 -5.50 -4.05
C SER A 236 12.01 -5.31 -5.20
N ALA A 237 12.34 -4.05 -5.54
CA ALA A 237 13.26 -3.70 -6.63
C ALA A 237 12.93 -4.35 -7.98
N VAL A 238 11.64 -4.53 -8.30
CA VAL A 238 11.22 -5.14 -9.56
C VAL A 238 11.46 -4.15 -10.71
N GLY A 239 12.10 -4.62 -11.78
CA GLY A 239 12.50 -3.80 -12.91
C GLY A 239 11.41 -3.60 -13.97
N SER A 240 11.65 -2.64 -14.85
CA SER A 240 10.73 -2.23 -15.92
C SER A 240 10.56 -3.26 -17.05
N GLY A 241 11.33 -4.35 -17.04
CA GLY A 241 11.10 -5.50 -17.93
C GLY A 241 9.91 -6.37 -17.51
N THR A 242 9.47 -6.24 -16.25
CA THR A 242 8.37 -7.02 -15.68
C THR A 242 7.00 -6.44 -16.07
N GLU A 243 6.02 -7.30 -16.33
CA GLU A 243 4.65 -6.88 -16.67
C GLU A 243 3.67 -7.17 -15.53
N LEU A 244 2.98 -6.13 -15.04
CA LEU A 244 1.95 -6.21 -14.00
C LEU A 244 0.62 -5.70 -14.56
N SER A 245 -0.38 -6.58 -14.69
CA SER A 245 -1.71 -6.21 -15.18
C SER A 245 -2.84 -6.93 -14.45
N ASN A 246 -3.94 -6.23 -14.18
CA ASN A 246 -5.17 -6.85 -13.65
C ASN A 246 -4.93 -7.63 -12.34
N LEU A 247 -4.32 -6.97 -11.35
CA LEU A 247 -3.99 -7.58 -10.06
C LEU A 247 -5.01 -7.18 -9.00
N GLN A 248 -5.42 -8.14 -8.17
CA GLN A 248 -6.34 -7.90 -7.07
C GLN A 248 -5.79 -8.43 -5.74
N ALA A 249 -5.53 -7.52 -4.81
CA ALA A 249 -5.38 -7.85 -3.40
C ALA A 249 -6.74 -7.83 -2.71
N PHE A 250 -6.98 -8.80 -1.82
CA PHE A 250 -8.29 -8.98 -1.21
C PHE A 250 -8.23 -9.43 0.25
N LYS A 251 -8.67 -8.55 1.15
CA LYS A 251 -8.88 -8.85 2.58
C LYS A 251 -7.66 -9.48 3.28
N GLY A 252 -6.47 -8.94 3.05
CA GLY A 252 -5.29 -9.22 3.87
C GLY A 252 -5.30 -8.44 5.19
N THR A 253 -4.41 -8.79 6.14
CA THR A 253 -4.19 -7.97 7.36
C THR A 253 -3.20 -6.83 7.18
N ASP A 254 -2.36 -6.93 6.15
CA ASP A 254 -1.31 -5.97 5.82
C ASP A 254 -1.58 -5.36 4.45
N ASP A 255 -0.57 -4.74 3.83
CA ASP A 255 -0.75 -4.01 2.59
C ASP A 255 -1.30 -4.83 1.45
N GLY A 256 -2.13 -4.20 0.62
CA GLY A 256 -2.66 -4.82 -0.59
C GLY A 256 -1.56 -5.10 -1.62
N LEU A 257 -0.91 -4.02 -2.08
CA LEU A 257 0.19 -4.06 -3.02
C LEU A 257 1.28 -3.10 -2.54
N GLU A 258 2.48 -3.60 -2.31
CA GLU A 258 3.60 -2.81 -1.80
C GLU A 258 4.82 -2.86 -2.72
N TRP A 259 5.44 -1.71 -2.98
CA TRP A 259 6.70 -1.59 -3.70
C TRP A 259 7.84 -1.09 -2.82
N PHE A 260 8.87 -1.91 -2.68
CA PHE A 260 10.15 -1.49 -2.09
C PHE A 260 11.12 -1.09 -3.21
N GLY A 261 11.03 0.17 -3.62
CA GLY A 261 11.78 0.74 -4.75
C GLY A 261 11.50 0.04 -6.09
N GLY A 262 12.43 0.20 -7.04
CA GLY A 262 12.29 -0.37 -8.38
C GLY A 262 11.61 0.52 -9.41
N THR A 263 11.38 -0.05 -10.59
CA THR A 263 11.00 0.69 -11.81
C THR A 263 9.86 0.04 -12.59
N VAL A 264 9.34 -1.10 -12.11
CA VAL A 264 8.21 -1.80 -12.72
C VAL A 264 7.00 -0.86 -12.87
N SER A 265 6.27 -1.02 -13.97
CA SER A 265 5.01 -0.31 -14.19
C SER A 265 3.84 -1.28 -14.09
N GLY A 266 2.65 -0.78 -13.80
CA GLY A 266 1.48 -1.61 -13.60
C GLY A 266 0.20 -0.96 -14.09
N GLU A 267 -0.75 -1.79 -14.53
CA GLU A 267 -2.07 -1.33 -14.93
C GLU A 267 -3.21 -2.17 -14.36
N ASN A 268 -4.32 -1.51 -14.05
CA ASN A 268 -5.53 -2.11 -13.53
C ASN A 268 -5.29 -2.87 -12.21
N LEU A 269 -5.00 -2.12 -11.15
CA LEU A 269 -4.65 -2.68 -9.84
C LEU A 269 -5.77 -2.40 -8.83
N VAL A 270 -6.12 -3.38 -8.04
CA VAL A 270 -7.28 -3.33 -7.13
C VAL A 270 -6.87 -3.80 -5.74
N SER A 271 -7.20 -3.01 -4.73
CA SER A 271 -7.14 -3.42 -3.32
C SER A 271 -8.53 -3.31 -2.69
N VAL A 272 -8.99 -4.39 -2.04
CA VAL A 272 -10.31 -4.45 -1.41
C VAL A 272 -10.17 -4.95 0.02
N GLY A 273 -10.44 -4.06 0.98
CA GLY A 273 -10.57 -4.37 2.39
C GLY A 273 -9.31 -4.95 3.04
N CYS A 274 -8.12 -4.59 2.59
CA CYS A 274 -6.89 -4.83 3.34
C CYS A 274 -6.89 -3.99 4.64
N GLU A 275 -6.26 -4.50 5.69
CA GLU A 275 -6.37 -3.90 7.04
C GLU A 275 -5.31 -2.86 7.39
N ASP A 276 -4.22 -2.77 6.62
CA ASP A 276 -3.25 -1.68 6.68
C ASP A 276 -3.39 -0.78 5.44
N ASP A 277 -2.33 -0.54 4.65
CA ASP A 277 -2.39 0.33 3.49
C ASP A 277 -2.87 -0.41 2.24
N SER A 278 -3.76 0.23 1.47
CA SER A 278 -4.26 -0.43 0.26
C SER A 278 -3.19 -0.54 -0.84
N PHE A 279 -2.38 0.50 -0.98
CA PHE A 279 -1.18 0.56 -1.79
C PHE A 279 -0.09 1.30 -1.00
N ASP A 280 1.11 0.73 -0.92
CA ASP A 280 2.27 1.41 -0.34
C ASP A 280 3.44 1.37 -1.34
N TRP A 281 4.19 2.45 -1.43
CA TRP A 281 5.50 2.39 -2.06
C TRP A 281 6.51 3.34 -1.42
N ALA A 282 7.72 2.81 -1.28
CA ALA A 282 8.83 3.50 -0.66
C ALA A 282 10.16 3.26 -1.42
N HIS A 283 11.24 3.72 -0.81
CA HIS A 283 12.61 3.33 -1.14
C HIS A 283 13.08 3.63 -2.56
N GLY A 284 12.57 4.71 -3.17
CA GLY A 284 13.04 5.17 -4.47
C GLY A 284 12.26 4.62 -5.64
N TYR A 285 11.00 4.20 -5.45
CA TYR A 285 10.17 3.67 -6.51
C TYR A 285 9.83 4.74 -7.57
N VAL A 286 10.07 4.43 -8.85
CA VAL A 286 9.87 5.38 -9.98
C VAL A 286 9.05 4.81 -11.14
N GLY A 287 8.23 3.79 -10.86
CA GLY A 287 7.33 3.18 -11.85
C GLY A 287 6.17 4.07 -12.32
N SER A 288 5.43 3.59 -13.31
CA SER A 288 4.17 4.20 -13.76
C SER A 288 3.00 3.28 -13.45
N LEU A 289 2.00 3.77 -12.72
CA LEU A 289 0.81 3.03 -12.31
C LEU A 289 -0.44 3.66 -12.93
N THR A 290 -1.28 2.87 -13.59
CA THR A 290 -2.49 3.37 -14.26
C THR A 290 -3.72 2.54 -13.92
N ASN A 291 -4.84 3.21 -13.63
CA ASN A 291 -6.10 2.61 -13.19
C ASN A 291 -5.94 1.84 -11.87
N LEU A 292 -6.09 2.56 -10.75
CA LEU A 292 -6.02 2.00 -9.41
C LEU A 292 -7.36 2.18 -8.70
N TRP A 293 -7.83 1.12 -8.02
CA TRP A 293 -9.04 1.15 -7.20
C TRP A 293 -8.75 0.72 -5.78
N VAL A 294 -9.23 1.52 -4.82
CA VAL A 294 -9.25 1.19 -3.40
C VAL A 294 -10.69 1.14 -2.93
N ILE A 295 -11.05 0.03 -2.27
CA ILE A 295 -12.34 -0.13 -1.59
C ILE A 295 -12.07 -0.46 -0.12
N HIS A 296 -12.27 0.51 0.77
CA HIS A 296 -12.20 0.26 2.22
C HIS A 296 -13.51 -0.35 2.73
N ASP A 297 -13.41 -1.27 3.69
CA ASP A 297 -14.54 -1.99 4.27
C ASP A 297 -14.71 -1.54 5.73
N ASP A 298 -15.77 -0.77 6.02
CA ASP A 298 -16.03 -0.19 7.35
C ASP A 298 -16.22 -1.25 8.47
N SER A 299 -16.41 -2.52 8.10
CA SER A 299 -16.46 -3.63 9.07
C SER A 299 -15.08 -4.15 9.48
N ARG A 300 -14.01 -3.62 8.92
CA ARG A 300 -12.61 -4.05 9.09
C ARG A 300 -11.74 -2.87 9.52
N SER A 301 -10.56 -3.19 10.05
CA SER A 301 -9.48 -2.21 10.11
C SER A 301 -9.03 -1.84 8.68
N PHE A 302 -8.41 -0.68 8.55
CA PHE A 302 -7.71 -0.15 7.38
C PHE A 302 -6.89 1.05 7.88
N ASP A 303 -5.81 1.39 7.17
CA ASP A 303 -5.10 2.66 7.40
C ASP A 303 -5.27 3.62 6.21
N LYS A 304 -4.27 3.77 5.33
CA LYS A 304 -4.34 4.65 4.16
C LYS A 304 -4.84 3.91 2.93
N ALA A 305 -5.45 4.66 2.01
CA ALA A 305 -5.64 4.12 0.67
C ALA A 305 -4.31 4.07 -0.11
N PHE A 306 -3.43 5.05 0.14
CA PHE A 306 -2.09 5.15 -0.40
C PHE A 306 -1.13 5.67 0.68
N GLU A 307 -0.12 4.89 1.05
CA GLU A 307 1.05 5.37 1.79
C GLU A 307 2.24 5.51 0.82
N ILE A 308 2.95 6.62 0.91
CA ILE A 308 3.92 7.04 -0.10
C ILE A 308 5.09 7.72 0.60
N ASP A 309 6.18 6.98 0.72
CA ASP A 309 7.38 7.45 1.39
C ASP A 309 8.57 7.48 0.42
N ASN A 310 9.60 8.27 0.74
CA ASN A 310 10.89 8.16 0.05
C ASN A 310 11.88 7.35 0.87
N ASN A 311 12.31 7.89 2.00
CA ASN A 311 13.22 7.20 2.89
C ASN A 311 13.22 7.83 4.30
N SER A 312 12.84 7.03 5.29
CA SER A 312 12.71 7.44 6.69
C SER A 312 14.01 7.90 7.35
N ARG A 313 15.16 7.39 6.88
CA ARG A 313 16.48 7.73 7.43
C ARG A 313 17.10 8.97 6.78
N ASN A 314 16.73 9.24 5.53
CA ASN A 314 17.21 10.38 4.77
C ASN A 314 16.16 10.78 3.75
N ASN A 315 15.32 11.76 4.08
CA ASN A 315 14.23 12.17 3.20
C ASN A 315 14.70 12.66 1.82
N SER A 316 15.97 13.06 1.70
CA SER A 316 16.57 13.47 0.43
C SER A 316 17.36 12.36 -0.29
N ALA A 317 17.14 11.09 0.07
CA ALA A 317 17.81 9.96 -0.55
C ALA A 317 17.47 9.83 -2.03
N GLU A 318 18.49 9.54 -2.85
CA GLU A 318 18.37 9.28 -4.29
C GLU A 318 18.51 7.78 -4.58
N PRO A 319 17.81 7.23 -5.58
CA PRO A 319 16.74 7.90 -6.32
C PRO A 319 15.55 8.24 -5.40
N TYR A 320 14.91 9.38 -5.64
CA TYR A 320 13.65 9.70 -4.96
C TYR A 320 12.54 8.75 -5.39
N THR A 321 11.68 8.34 -4.46
CA THR A 321 10.34 7.85 -4.78
C THR A 321 9.65 8.93 -5.60
N ASN A 322 9.28 8.61 -6.84
CA ASN A 322 8.77 9.56 -7.82
C ASN A 322 7.90 8.84 -8.87
N ALA A 323 6.88 8.12 -8.39
CA ALA A 323 5.96 7.39 -9.24
C ALA A 323 5.08 8.33 -10.10
N LYS A 324 4.69 7.84 -11.27
CA LYS A 324 3.68 8.49 -12.13
C LYS A 324 2.38 7.71 -12.05
N VAL A 325 1.35 8.31 -11.48
CA VAL A 325 0.08 7.64 -11.20
C VAL A 325 -1.04 8.32 -11.98
N THR A 326 -1.80 7.54 -12.74
CA THR A 326 -2.94 8.06 -13.50
C THR A 326 -4.20 7.24 -13.24
N ASN A 327 -5.34 7.92 -13.19
CA ASN A 327 -6.67 7.33 -12.99
C ASN A 327 -6.75 6.57 -11.66
N VAL A 328 -7.13 7.26 -10.59
CA VAL A 328 -7.27 6.67 -9.25
C VAL A 328 -8.68 6.87 -8.73
N THR A 329 -9.30 5.80 -8.23
CA THR A 329 -10.58 5.86 -7.52
C THR A 329 -10.39 5.32 -6.09
N VAL A 330 -10.68 6.14 -5.09
CA VAL A 330 -10.74 5.73 -3.68
C VAL A 330 -12.19 5.79 -3.20
N GLU A 331 -12.72 4.63 -2.82
CA GLU A 331 -13.97 4.47 -2.07
C GLU A 331 -13.61 4.20 -0.61
N GLY A 332 -13.52 5.29 0.16
CA GLY A 332 -13.12 5.25 1.57
C GLY A 332 -14.31 5.10 2.53
N VAL A 333 -14.00 5.31 3.81
CA VAL A 333 -14.99 5.49 4.88
C VAL A 333 -14.92 6.91 5.44
N LEU A 334 -16.06 7.62 5.39
CA LEU A 334 -16.20 9.01 5.85
C LEU A 334 -15.73 9.17 7.30
N GLY A 335 -14.95 10.21 7.56
CA GLY A 335 -14.40 10.52 8.87
C GLY A 335 -13.30 9.58 9.37
N LYS A 336 -12.93 8.54 8.60
CA LYS A 336 -11.90 7.57 8.98
C LYS A 336 -10.73 7.50 7.99
N THR A 337 -11.00 7.26 6.70
CA THR A 337 -9.96 7.01 5.71
C THR A 337 -9.08 8.23 5.46
N THR A 338 -7.77 8.03 5.43
CA THR A 338 -6.83 8.97 4.80
C THR A 338 -6.52 8.43 3.41
N ALA A 339 -6.86 9.18 2.36
CA ALA A 339 -6.72 8.67 0.99
C ALA A 339 -5.24 8.59 0.58
N PHE A 340 -4.48 9.67 0.75
CA PHE A 340 -3.06 9.68 0.44
C PHE A 340 -2.28 10.20 1.64
N ARG A 341 -1.35 9.41 2.15
CA ARG A 341 -0.28 9.86 3.04
C ARG A 341 1.00 9.96 2.20
N VAL A 342 1.57 11.15 2.10
CA VAL A 342 2.81 11.37 1.34
C VAL A 342 3.84 11.99 2.25
N ARG A 343 4.97 11.32 2.47
CA ARG A 343 5.95 11.74 3.48
C ARG A 343 7.39 11.44 3.07
N GLU A 344 8.26 11.72 4.03
CA GLU A 344 9.66 11.32 4.04
C GLU A 344 10.45 11.76 2.81
N GLY A 345 10.03 12.86 2.18
CA GLY A 345 10.65 13.44 0.99
C GLY A 345 10.17 12.86 -0.34
N ALA A 346 9.07 12.11 -0.36
CA ALA A 346 8.48 11.59 -1.59
C ALA A 346 8.17 12.70 -2.62
N LYS A 347 8.34 12.32 -3.88
CA LYS A 347 7.94 13.05 -5.09
C LYS A 347 6.87 12.23 -5.81
N GLY A 348 6.29 12.79 -6.87
CA GLY A 348 5.37 12.04 -7.72
C GLY A 348 4.48 12.92 -8.57
N SER A 349 3.74 12.28 -9.48
CA SER A 349 2.70 12.96 -10.25
C SER A 349 1.43 12.14 -10.27
N PHE A 350 0.34 12.77 -9.88
CA PHE A 350 -1.00 12.19 -9.86
C PHE A 350 -1.88 12.93 -10.87
N LEU A 351 -2.50 12.17 -11.77
CA LEU A 351 -3.44 12.70 -12.75
C LEU A 351 -4.76 11.94 -12.65
N ASN A 352 -5.87 12.67 -12.66
CA ASN A 352 -7.21 12.12 -12.66
C ASN A 352 -7.50 11.26 -11.40
N VAL A 353 -7.62 11.93 -10.27
CA VAL A 353 -7.85 11.33 -8.95
C VAL A 353 -9.27 11.64 -8.48
N LYS A 354 -10.00 10.62 -8.06
CA LYS A 354 -11.30 10.75 -7.41
C LYS A 354 -11.26 10.06 -6.05
N VAL A 355 -11.50 10.83 -4.99
CA VAL A 355 -11.63 10.35 -3.61
C VAL A 355 -13.07 10.57 -3.15
N THR A 356 -13.67 9.54 -2.58
CA THR A 356 -15.02 9.57 -2.02
C THR A 356 -15.02 9.05 -0.59
N SER A 357 -15.79 9.69 0.30
CA SER A 357 -16.00 9.27 1.70
C SER A 357 -14.70 9.10 2.48
N ALA A 358 -14.00 10.19 2.78
CA ALA A 358 -12.72 10.12 3.50
C ALA A 358 -12.63 11.19 4.60
N LYS A 359 -11.77 10.97 5.59
CA LYS A 359 -11.35 12.02 6.52
C LYS A 359 -10.42 13.00 5.83
N LYS A 360 -9.42 12.48 5.12
CA LYS A 360 -8.40 13.27 4.43
C LYS A 360 -8.24 12.83 2.98
N GLY A 361 -8.06 13.79 2.09
CA GLY A 361 -7.59 13.59 0.73
C GLY A 361 -6.08 13.38 0.70
N PHE A 362 -5.32 14.42 0.35
CA PHE A 362 -3.85 14.39 0.42
C PHE A 362 -3.34 14.90 1.78
N ASP A 363 -2.67 14.05 2.54
CA ASP A 363 -2.03 14.34 3.83
C ASP A 363 -0.51 14.33 3.65
N ILE A 364 0.09 15.52 3.52
CA ILE A 364 1.49 15.71 3.13
C ILE A 364 2.34 16.04 4.36
N HIS A 365 3.35 15.23 4.65
CA HIS A 365 4.19 15.34 5.85
C HIS A 365 5.65 15.56 5.50
N ASN A 366 6.38 16.16 6.43
CA ASN A 366 7.82 16.46 6.39
C ASN A 366 8.23 17.59 5.46
N ASN A 367 9.28 18.32 5.89
CA ASN A 367 9.72 19.52 5.21
C ASN A 367 10.18 19.25 3.78
N VAL A 368 10.86 18.13 3.53
CA VAL A 368 11.35 17.78 2.19
C VAL A 368 10.17 17.52 1.25
N THR A 369 9.15 16.79 1.70
CA THR A 369 7.94 16.50 0.89
C THR A 369 7.15 17.76 0.59
N ILE A 370 6.98 18.65 1.58
CA ILE A 370 6.28 19.93 1.38
C ILE A 370 7.05 20.80 0.37
N ASN A 371 8.38 20.86 0.47
CA ASN A 371 9.18 21.56 -0.55
C ASN A 371 9.04 20.93 -1.94
N ASN A 372 8.94 19.60 -2.04
CA ASN A 372 8.65 18.95 -3.32
C ASN A 372 7.30 19.41 -3.90
N VAL A 373 6.28 19.72 -3.09
CA VAL A 373 5.04 20.33 -3.58
C VAL A 373 5.29 21.75 -4.11
N LEU A 374 6.00 22.58 -3.33
CA LEU A 374 6.30 23.97 -3.69
C LEU A 374 7.11 24.08 -5.00
N ASP A 375 8.06 23.15 -5.19
CA ASP A 375 8.95 23.09 -6.35
C ASP A 375 8.37 22.30 -7.54
N ASN A 376 7.14 21.80 -7.43
CA ASN A 376 6.45 20.95 -8.42
C ASN A 376 7.14 19.59 -8.67
N GLY A 377 7.89 19.09 -7.69
CA GLY A 377 8.34 17.69 -7.63
C GLY A 377 7.25 16.71 -7.18
N LEU A 378 6.25 17.18 -6.45
CA LEU A 378 5.01 16.46 -6.14
C LEU A 378 3.82 17.23 -6.72
N THR A 379 3.08 16.61 -7.64
CA THR A 379 1.99 17.27 -8.37
C THR A 379 0.71 16.43 -8.37
N VAL A 380 -0.43 17.11 -8.30
CA VAL A 380 -1.76 16.50 -8.41
C VAL A 380 -2.58 17.34 -9.38
N SER A 381 -3.17 16.70 -10.39
CA SER A 381 -3.95 17.36 -11.43
C SER A 381 -5.23 16.58 -11.74
N ALA A 382 -6.32 17.31 -12.02
CA ALA A 382 -7.66 16.76 -12.12
C ALA A 382 -8.05 15.94 -10.88
N TYR A 383 -8.39 16.64 -9.80
CA TYR A 383 -8.65 16.04 -8.49
C TYR A 383 -10.08 16.36 -8.03
N THR A 384 -10.82 15.32 -7.68
CA THR A 384 -12.16 15.41 -7.08
C THR A 384 -12.14 14.79 -5.70
N ALA A 385 -12.65 15.54 -4.72
CA ALA A 385 -12.90 15.08 -3.36
C ALA A 385 -14.40 15.23 -3.08
N GLU A 386 -15.10 14.12 -2.84
CA GLU A 386 -16.53 14.08 -2.54
C GLU A 386 -16.72 13.47 -1.14
N GLU A 387 -17.43 14.16 -0.24
CA GLU A 387 -17.57 13.73 1.16
C GLU A 387 -16.19 13.51 1.81
N VAL A 388 -15.33 14.53 1.76
CA VAL A 388 -13.98 14.51 2.34
C VAL A 388 -13.84 15.65 3.34
N ASP A 389 -13.54 15.35 4.61
CA ASP A 389 -13.49 16.38 5.67
C ASP A 389 -12.36 17.39 5.45
N THR A 390 -11.20 16.93 4.96
CA THR A 390 -10.04 17.77 4.64
C THR A 390 -9.43 17.35 3.32
N GLU A 391 -9.61 18.15 2.27
CA GLU A 391 -9.17 17.81 0.91
C GLU A 391 -7.64 17.69 0.78
N VAL A 392 -6.92 18.58 1.46
CA VAL A 392 -5.45 18.64 1.51
C VAL A 392 -5.01 19.12 2.89
N ALA A 393 -4.03 18.44 3.48
CA ALA A 393 -3.39 18.82 4.74
C ALA A 393 -1.87 18.82 4.57
N TYR A 394 -1.20 19.79 5.20
CA TYR A 394 0.26 19.86 5.30
C TYR A 394 0.69 19.82 6.76
N VAL A 395 1.71 19.04 7.08
CA VAL A 395 2.31 18.92 8.41
C VAL A 395 3.83 19.02 8.28
N ASP A 396 4.41 20.14 8.74
CA ASP A 396 5.86 20.35 8.75
C ASP A 396 6.55 19.64 9.93
N ASP A 397 7.88 19.52 9.91
CA ASP A 397 8.66 18.80 10.95
C ASP A 397 8.74 19.55 12.29
N CYS A 398 8.03 20.66 12.46
CA CYS A 398 8.13 21.49 13.65
C CYS A 398 7.37 20.87 14.83
N GLU A 399 8.04 20.03 15.61
CA GLU A 399 7.52 19.34 16.82
C GLU A 399 7.15 20.27 17.99
N SER A 400 7.28 21.60 17.89
CA SER A 400 7.09 22.53 19.03
C SER A 400 6.38 23.85 18.69
N CYS A 401 5.53 23.89 17.67
CA CYS A 401 4.73 25.07 17.32
C CYS A 401 3.27 24.98 17.81
N GLU A 402 3.05 24.32 18.96
CA GLU A 402 1.77 24.35 19.70
C GLU A 402 1.76 25.45 20.77
#